data_AF-A0A951N7N5-F1
#
_entry.id   AF-A0A951N7N5-F1
#
_cell.length_a   1.000
_cell.length_b   1.000
_cell.length_c   1.000
_cell.angle_alpha   90.00
_cell.angle_beta   90.00
_cell.angle_gamma   90.00
#
_symmetry.space_group_name_H-M   'P 1'
#
loop_
_entity.id
_entity.type
_entity.pdbx_description
1 polymer ?
#
loop_
_entity_poly.entity_id
_entity_poly.type
_entity_poly.pdbx_seq_one_letter_code
_entity_poly.pdbx_strand_id
1 'polypeptide(L)' 'MFGLGGNELMIVLVLVLILFGGAKVPQLMKGLGEGMKEFKKATKDEDELPPVTRTEVRSAEPPSITSHTEPRV' A
#
# COMPACT_ATOMS: atom_id res chain seq x y z
N MET A 1 -10.66 20.52 -39.91
CA MET A 1 -10.73 20.83 -38.47
C MET A 1 -9.71 19.93 -37.79
N PHE A 2 -8.56 20.48 -37.40
CA PHE A 2 -7.49 19.77 -36.69
C PHE A 2 -8.02 19.37 -35.31
N GLY A 3 -8.65 18.20 -35.23
CA GLY A 3 -8.88 17.56 -33.94
C GLY A 3 -7.52 17.31 -33.32
N LEU A 4 -7.37 17.58 -32.03
CA LEU A 4 -6.24 17.15 -31.22
C LEU A 4 -6.18 15.61 -31.25
N GLY A 5 -5.70 15.07 -32.36
CA GLY A 5 -5.58 13.65 -32.62
C GLY A 5 -4.24 13.15 -32.13
N GLY A 6 -4.08 11.82 -32.12
CA GLY A 6 -2.84 11.18 -31.68
C GLY A 6 -1.58 11.71 -32.37
N ASN A 7 -1.70 12.24 -33.60
CA ASN A 7 -0.58 12.80 -34.36
C ASN A 7 0.00 14.08 -33.72
N GLU A 8 -0.82 15.06 -33.35
CA GLU A 8 -0.37 16.27 -32.65
C GLU A 8 0.28 15.90 -31.32
N LEU A 9 -0.33 14.98 -30.56
CA LEU A 9 0.21 14.52 -29.28
C LEU A 9 1.57 13.82 -29.46
N MET A 10 1.74 13.06 -30.54
CA MET A 10 3.00 12.39 -30.86
C MET A 10 4.11 13.38 -31.20
N ILE A 11 3.80 14.44 -31.95
CA ILE A 11 4.76 15.52 -32.24
C ILE A 11 5.19 16.23 -30.96
N VAL A 12 4.24 16.56 -30.08
CA VAL A 12 4.55 17.19 -28.78
C VAL A 12 5.40 16.25 -27.92
N LEU A 13 5.07 14.96 -27.89
CA LEU A 13 5.83 13.95 -27.15
C LEU A 13 7.28 13.86 -27.64
N VAL A 14 7.50 13.85 -28.96
CA VAL A 14 8.84 13.86 -29.55
C VAL A 14 9.60 15.14 -29.18
N LEU A 15 8.96 16.30 -29.21
CA LEU A 15 9.57 17.56 -28.77
C LEU A 15 10.03 17.50 -27.31
N VAL A 16 9.17 17.02 -26.42
CA VAL A 16 9.47 16.83 -24.99
C VAL A 16 10.62 15.85 -24.82
N LEU A 17 10.66 14.76 -25.59
CA LEU A 17 11.75 13.78 -25.56
C LEU A 17 13.09 14.38 -26.00
N ILE A 18 13.11 15.32 -26.94
CA ILE A 18 14.34 16.00 -27.37
C ILE A 18 14.80 16.98 -26.29
N LEU A 19 13.89 17.76 -25.69
CA LEU A 19 14.22 18.76 -24.67
C LEU A 19 14.68 18.14 -23.35
N PHE A 20 13.97 17.10 -22.89
CA PHE A 20 14.23 16.46 -21.60
C PHE A 20 15.09 15.19 -21.73
N GLY A 21 15.21 14.61 -22.92
CA GLY A 21 15.84 13.32 -23.14
C GLY A 21 14.88 12.16 -22.84
N GLY A 22 14.92 11.11 -23.69
CA GLY A 22 14.05 9.93 -23.54
C GLY A 22 14.16 9.18 -22.20
N ALA A 23 15.25 9.37 -21.46
CA ALA A 23 15.45 8.75 -20.15
C ALA A 23 14.77 9.50 -18.99
N LYS A 24 14.51 10.81 -19.11
CA LYS A 24 13.99 11.61 -17.99
C LYS A 24 12.49 11.43 -17.77
N VAL A 25 11.71 11.30 -18.84
CA VAL A 25 10.26 11.03 -18.77
C VAL A 25 9.94 9.74 -17.97
N PRO A 26 10.51 8.56 -18.30
CA PRO A 26 10.24 7.34 -17.53
C PRO A 26 10.83 7.39 -16.11
N GLN A 27 11.92 8.11 -15.88
CA GLN A 27 12.51 8.28 -14.55
C GLN A 27 11.57 9.07 -13.62
N LEU A 28 10.96 10.15 -14.13
CA LEU A 28 9.95 10.93 -13.41
C LEU A 28 8.66 10.13 -13.18
N MET A 29 8.19 9.40 -14.19
CA MET A 29 7.00 8.55 -14.09
C MET A 29 7.17 7.44 -13.04
N LYS A 30 8.35 6.82 -12.94
CA LYS A 30 8.63 5.82 -11.90
C LYS A 30 8.50 6.41 -10.50
N GLY A 31 9.15 7.55 -10.23
CA GLY A 31 9.08 8.20 -8.91
C GLY A 31 7.66 8.67 -8.56
N LEU A 32 6.94 9.25 -9.52
CA LEU A 32 5.54 9.65 -9.33
C LEU A 32 4.61 8.45 -9.11
N GLY A 33 4.84 7.36 -9.84
CA GLY A 33 4.06 6.13 -9.74
C GLY A 33 4.24 5.41 -8.41
N GLU A 34 5.47 5.36 -7.89
CA GLU A 34 5.77 4.84 -6.55
C GLU A 34 5.11 5.69 -5.46
N GLY A 35 5.24 7.02 -5.53
CA GLY A 35 4.58 7.92 -4.58
C GLY A 35 3.05 7.81 -4.60
N MET A 36 2.44 7.73 -5.79
CA MET A 36 0.99 7.53 -5.92
C MET A 36 0.55 6.15 -5.40
N LYS A 37 1.37 5.11 -5.57
CA LYS A 37 1.10 3.76 -5.08
C LYS A 37 1.13 3.71 -3.55
N GLU A 38 2.13 4.33 -2.92
CA GLU A 38 2.21 4.43 -1.46
C GLU A 38 1.09 5.30 -0.89
N PHE A 39 0.79 6.44 -1.51
CA PHE A 39 -0.33 7.29 -1.13
C PHE A 39 -1.66 6.53 -1.16
N LYS A 40 -1.93 5.82 -2.27
CA LYS A 40 -3.15 5.01 -2.39
C LYS A 40 -3.21 3.85 -1.40
N LYS A 41 -2.06 3.29 -1.00
CA LYS A 41 -1.99 2.24 0.02
C LYS A 41 -2.33 2.80 1.40
N ALA A 42 -1.70 3.92 1.78
CA ALA A 42 -1.96 4.59 3.05
C ALA A 42 -3.44 5.00 3.20
N THR A 43 -4.05 5.56 2.14
CA THR A 43 -5.48 5.92 2.17
C THR A 43 -6.40 4.70 2.21
N LYS A 44 -5.99 3.54 1.69
CA LYS A 44 -6.80 2.31 1.76
C LYS A 44 -6.68 1.59 3.10
N ASP A 45 -5.50 1.60 3.71
CA ASP A 45 -5.25 0.97 4.99
C ASP A 45 -6.02 1.68 6.15
N GLU A 46 -6.42 2.95 5.97
CA GLU A 46 -7.31 3.67 6.91
C GLU A 46 -8.77 3.17 6.87
N ASP A 47 -9.23 2.62 5.73
CA ASP A 47 -10.57 2.03 5.58
C ASP A 47 -10.62 0.57 6.07
N GLU A 48 -9.48 -0.12 6.14
CA GLU A 48 -9.34 -1.49 6.64
C GLU A 48 -8.64 -1.52 8.00
N LEU A 49 -9.34 -1.09 9.06
CA LEU A 49 -8.95 -1.43 10.43
C LEU A 49 -8.91 -2.96 10.58
N PRO A 50 -7.73 -3.59 10.83
CA PRO A 50 -7.72 -5.01 11.16
C PRO A 50 -8.44 -5.20 12.50
N PRO A 51 -9.29 -6.24 12.67
CA PRO A 51 -9.72 -6.62 13.99
C PRO A 51 -8.47 -6.93 14.81
N VAL A 52 -8.28 -6.15 15.88
CA VAL A 52 -7.18 -6.27 16.83
C VAL A 52 -6.94 -7.75 17.14
N THR A 53 -5.88 -8.31 16.55
CA THR A 53 -5.43 -9.66 16.85
C THR A 53 -4.80 -9.61 18.24
N ARG A 54 -5.62 -9.97 19.22
CA ARG A 54 -5.22 -10.24 20.59
C ARG A 54 -4.49 -11.58 20.63
N THR A 55 -3.19 -11.55 20.40
CA THR A 55 -2.25 -12.67 20.64
C THR A 55 -0.90 -11.98 20.85
N GLU A 56 -0.15 -12.08 21.94
CA GLU A 56 -0.16 -12.93 23.12
C GLU A 56 0.94 -12.35 24.02
N VAL A 57 0.59 -11.76 25.17
CA VAL A 57 1.58 -11.57 26.24
C VAL A 57 1.57 -12.85 27.05
N ARG A 58 2.45 -13.74 26.61
CA ARG A 58 3.08 -14.80 27.39
C ARG A 58 3.48 -14.25 28.76
N SER A 59 2.73 -14.61 29.80
CA SER A 59 3.17 -14.49 31.19
C SER A 59 2.76 -15.75 31.96
N ALA A 60 3.72 -16.68 32.02
CA ALA A 60 3.98 -17.67 33.06
C ALA A 60 2.81 -18.49 33.68
N GLU A 61 2.83 -19.79 33.42
CA GLU A 61 2.22 -20.86 34.22
C GLU A 61 3.33 -21.50 35.11
N PRO A 62 3.10 -22.22 36.25
CA PRO A 62 2.10 -22.19 37.36
C PRO A 62 2.81 -22.13 38.78
N PRO A 63 2.15 -22.09 39.96
CA PRO A 63 1.52 -23.28 40.56
C PRO A 63 0.26 -23.01 41.44
N SER A 64 -0.62 -24.02 41.48
CA SER A 64 -1.41 -24.47 42.65
C SER A 64 -2.28 -23.46 43.44
N ILE A 65 -3.60 -23.70 43.45
CA ILE A 65 -4.42 -24.07 44.64
C ILE A 65 -5.92 -23.87 44.30
N THR A 66 -6.71 -24.96 44.45
CA THR A 66 -8.16 -24.99 44.77
C THR A 66 -9.12 -24.37 43.76
N SER A 67 -10.18 -25.00 43.25
CA SER A 67 -11.07 -26.03 43.77
C SER A 67 -11.88 -26.62 42.60
N HIS A 68 -11.67 -27.88 42.25
CA HIS A 68 -12.70 -28.63 41.55
C HIS A 68 -12.61 -30.11 41.91
N THR A 69 -13.20 -30.46 43.04
CA THR A 69 -13.61 -31.84 43.31
C THR A 69 -14.91 -31.81 44.10
N GLU A 70 -15.99 -31.67 43.34
CA GLU A 70 -17.24 -32.38 43.60
C GLU A 70 -17.59 -33.02 42.24
N PRO A 71 -18.23 -34.20 42.12
CA PRO A 71 -19.02 -34.94 43.11
C PRO A 71 -18.69 -36.46 43.15
N ARG A 72 -19.43 -37.21 43.99
CA ARG A 72 -19.67 -38.68 43.97
C ARG A 72 -19.23 -39.39 45.26
N VAL A 73 -20.17 -39.58 46.19
CA VAL A 73 -20.85 -40.86 46.52
C VAL A 73 -21.98 -40.62 47.51
#